data_AF-A0A1H7FGP9-F1
#
_entry.id   AF-A0A1H7FGP9-F1
#
_cell.length_a   1.000
_cell.length_b   1.000
_cell.length_c   1.000
_cell.angle_alpha   90.00
_cell.angle_beta   90.00
_cell.angle_gamma   90.00
#
_symmetry.space_group_name_H-M   'P 1'
#
loop_
_entity.id
_entity.type
_entity.pdbx_description
1 polymer ?
#
loop_
_entity_poly.entity_id
_entity_poly.type
_entity_poly.pdbx_seq_one_letter_code
_entity_poly.pdbx_strand_id
1 'polypeptide(L)' 'MIPLIGYKLTPEYWHQGIMTEVVEKVIEYGFNNLGLNRIEAFVEPENVGSRKVLEKIGFREEGILKGNYYWKNC' A
#
# COMPACT_ATOMS: atom_id res chain seq x y z
N MET A 1 -12.77 -2.88 -13.16
CA MET A 1 -11.86 -1.84 -12.64
C MET A 1 -11.19 -2.43 -11.41
N ILE A 2 -9.85 -2.42 -11.34
CA ILE A 2 -9.14 -2.92 -10.17
C ILE A 2 -8.82 -1.71 -9.27
N PRO A 3 -9.27 -1.70 -8.01
CA PRO A 3 -9.01 -0.60 -7.10
C PRO A 3 -7.55 -0.61 -6.63
N LEU A 4 -6.93 0.56 -6.66
CA LEU A 4 -5.55 0.79 -6.26
C LEU A 4 -5.50 1.64 -5.00
N ILE A 5 -4.62 1.29 -4.07
CA ILE A 5 -4.32 2.12 -2.90
C ILE A 5 -2.90 2.66 -2.98
N GLY A 6 -2.76 3.94 -2.60
CA GLY A 6 -1.49 4.62 -2.44
C GLY A 6 -1.55 5.47 -1.18
N TYR A 7 -0.44 5.55 -0.45
CA TYR A 7 -0.34 6.30 0.79
C TYR A 7 1.05 6.91 0.94
N LYS A 8 1.11 8.01 1.68
CA LYS A 8 2.36 8.69 2.06
C LYS A 8 2.21 9.15 3.50
N LEU A 9 3.25 8.95 4.29
CA LEU A 9 3.35 9.46 5.65
C LEU A 9 4.60 10.32 5.73
N THR A 10 4.54 11.41 6.47
CA THR A 10 5.71 12.27 6.69
C THR A 10 6.73 11.57 7.60
N PRO A 11 8.04 11.76 7.38
CA PRO A 11 9.09 10.98 8.05
C PRO A 11 9.06 11.01 9.58
N GLU A 12 8.57 12.11 10.17
CA GLU A 12 8.46 12.30 11.62
C GLU A 12 7.56 11.26 12.29
N TYR A 13 6.67 10.63 11.51
CA TYR A 13 5.69 9.66 11.99
C TYR A 13 6.02 8.22 11.56
N TRP A 14 7.15 7.98 10.89
CA TRP A 14 7.55 6.64 10.48
C TRP A 14 7.87 5.74 11.68
N HIS A 15 7.76 4.42 11.45
CA HIS A 15 8.06 3.37 12.44
C HIS A 15 7.18 3.35 13.71
N GLN A 16 6.11 4.14 13.75
CA GLN A 16 5.15 4.19 14.85
C GLN A 16 3.92 3.27 14.66
N GLY A 17 3.86 2.50 13.56
CA GLY A 17 2.73 1.61 13.25
C GLY A 17 1.50 2.30 12.63
N ILE A 18 1.51 3.64 12.53
CA ILE A 18 0.38 4.45 12.05
C ILE A 18 -0.10 4.02 10.65
N MET A 19 0.82 3.81 9.69
CA MET A 19 0.41 3.33 8.36
C MET A 19 -0.12 1.91 8.33
N THR A 20 0.30 1.04 9.24
CA THR A 20 -0.28 -0.30 9.32
C THR A 20 -1.75 -0.19 9.74
N GLU A 21 -2.04 0.57 10.80
CA GLU A 21 -3.41 0.76 11.29
C GLU A 21 -4.33 1.41 10.24
N VAL A 22 -3.87 2.49 9.61
CA VAL A 22 -4.67 3.22 8.61
C VAL A 22 -4.96 2.34 7.40
N VAL A 23 -3.93 1.68 6.84
CA VAL A 23 -4.09 0.87 5.63
C VAL A 23 -5.00 -0.33 5.92
N GLU A 24 -4.87 -0.97 7.07
CA GLU A 24 -5.75 -2.06 7.50
C GLU A 24 -7.23 -1.62 7.53
N LYS A 25 -7.53 -0.46 8.12
CA LYS A 25 -8.91 0.07 8.16
C LYS A 25 -9.47 0.42 6.78
N VAL A 26 -8.63 0.97 5.90
CA VAL A 26 -9.03 1.26 4.52
C VAL A 26 -9.36 -0.03 3.76
N ILE A 27 -8.55 -1.07 3.94
CA ILE A 27 -8.76 -2.38 3.31
C ILE A 27 -10.04 -3.02 3.85
N GLU A 28 -10.24 -3.03 5.17
CA GLU A 28 -11.44 -3.54 5.83
C GLU A 28 -12.70 -2.88 5.25
N TYR A 29 -12.70 -1.55 5.12
CA TYR A 29 -13.79 -0.81 4.51
C TYR A 29 -14.00 -1.18 3.03
N GLY A 30 -12.92 -1.33 2.27
CA GLY A 30 -12.98 -1.73 0.86
C GLY A 30 -13.68 -3.08 0.66
N PHE A 31 -13.36 -4.06 1.49
CA PHE A 31 -14.00 -5.37 1.43
C PHE A 31 -15.42 -5.37 2.00
N ASN A 32 -15.62 -4.79 3.19
CA ASN A 32 -16.88 -4.92 3.93
C ASN A 32 -17.98 -3.96 3.44
N ASN A 33 -17.62 -2.77 2.99
CA ASN A 33 -18.58 -1.71 2.65
C ASN A 33 -18.69 -1.47 1.14
N LEU A 34 -17.57 -1.59 0.41
CA LEU A 34 -17.56 -1.37 -1.04
C LEU A 34 -17.72 -2.67 -1.85
N GLY A 35 -17.69 -3.83 -1.20
CA GLY A 35 -17.84 -5.13 -1.85
C GLY A 35 -16.72 -5.44 -2.85
N LEU A 36 -15.51 -4.90 -2.62
CA LEU A 36 -14.36 -5.15 -3.48
C LEU A 36 -13.93 -6.61 -3.38
N ASN A 37 -13.48 -7.19 -4.49
CA ASN A 37 -12.95 -8.57 -4.50
C ASN A 37 -11.43 -8.62 -4.32
N ARG A 38 -10.73 -7.57 -4.76
CA ARG A 38 -9.27 -7.46 -4.77
C ARG A 38 -8.88 -5.99 -4.67
N ILE A 39 -7.79 -5.73 -3.94
CA ILE A 39 -7.17 -4.41 -3.81
C ILE A 39 -5.70 -4.56 -4.17
N GLU A 40 -5.19 -3.67 -5.00
CA GLU A 40 -3.78 -3.67 -5.42
C GLU A 40 -3.02 -2.47 -4.83
N ALA A 41 -1.73 -2.66 -4.60
CA ALA A 41 -0.82 -1.62 -4.15
C ALA A 41 0.48 -1.72 -4.94
N PHE A 42 0.96 -0.58 -5.45
CA PHE A 42 2.27 -0.49 -6.06
C PHE A 42 3.20 0.27 -5.13
N VAL A 43 4.37 -0.33 -4.88
CA VAL A 43 5.42 0.26 -4.06
C VAL A 43 6.74 0.13 -4.78
N GLU A 44 7.61 1.12 -4.60
CA GLU A 44 8.99 1.03 -5.06
C GLU A 44 9.70 -0.14 -4.33
N PRO A 45 10.45 -1.00 -5.05
CA PRO A 45 11.17 -2.11 -4.44
C PRO A 45 12.10 -1.70 -3.29
N GLU A 46 12.66 -0.49 -3.39
CA GLU A 46 13.57 0.12 -2.42
C GLU A 46 12.83 0.67 -1.19
N ASN A 47 11.50 0.88 -1.26
CA ASN A 47 10.70 1.38 -0.16
C ASN A 47 10.35 0.24 0.83
N VAL A 48 11.34 -0.15 1.63
CA VAL A 48 11.23 -1.19 2.66
C VAL A 48 10.12 -0.88 3.67
N GLY A 49 9.86 0.39 3.97
CA GLY A 49 8.82 0.81 4.90
C GLY A 49 7.42 0.42 4.43
N SER A 50 7.05 0.83 3.22
CA SER A 50 5.75 0.51 2.63
C SER A 50 5.59 -0.99 2.34
N ARG A 51 6.66 -1.67 1.90
CA ARG A 51 6.63 -3.13 1.72
C ARG A 51 6.29 -3.87 3.01
N LYS A 52 6.93 -3.50 4.12
CA LYS A 52 6.63 -4.09 5.45
C LYS A 52 5.21 -3.80 5.91
N VAL A 53 4.64 -2.63 5.59
CA VAL A 53 3.24 -2.32 5.90
C VAL A 53 2.32 -3.28 5.15
N LEU A 54 2.51 -3.44 3.84
CA LEU A 54 1.69 -4.34 3.02
C LEU A 54 1.82 -5.80 3.47
N GLU A 55 3.03 -6.29 3.71
CA GLU A 55 3.30 -7.64 4.21
C GLU A 55 2.56 -7.92 5.53
N LYS A 56 2.61 -6.97 6.49
CA LYS A 56 1.93 -7.11 7.78
C LYS A 56 0.41 -7.23 7.67
N ILE A 57 -0.18 -6.58 6.67
CA ILE A 57 -1.63 -6.59 6.44
C ILE A 57 -2.06 -7.78 5.58
N GLY A 58 -1.11 -8.63 5.16
CA GLY A 58 -1.39 -9.85 4.42
C GLY A 58 -1.44 -9.68 2.90
N PHE A 59 -0.91 -8.59 2.36
CA PHE A 59 -0.70 -8.49 0.92
C PHE A 59 0.34 -9.52 0.46
N ARG A 60 0.14 -10.02 -0.75
CA ARG A 60 1.10 -10.90 -1.42
C ARG A 60 1.78 -10.16 -2.56
N GLU A 61 3.11 -10.20 -2.59
CA GLU A 61 3.89 -9.68 -3.73
C GLU A 61 3.62 -10.56 -4.96
N GLU A 62 3.01 -9.99 -6.01
CA GLU A 62 2.71 -10.70 -7.26
C GLU A 62 3.77 -10.50 -8.35
N GLY A 63 4.61 -9.46 -8.25
CA GLY A 63 5.72 -9.26 -9.18
C GLY A 63 6.28 -7.83 -9.21
N ILE A 64 7.32 -7.64 -10.03
CA ILE A 64 7.99 -6.35 -10.25
C ILE A 64 7.69 -5.87 -11.68
N LEU A 65 7.09 -4.68 -11.79
CA LEU A 65 6.79 -4.04 -13.06
C LEU A 65 7.97 -3.17 -13.51
N LYS A 66 8.67 -3.59 -14.57
CA LYS A 66 9.81 -2.85 -15.14
C LYS A 66 9.31 -1.75 -16.09
N GLY A 67 9.73 -0.50 -15.87
CA GLY A 67 9.44 0.62 -16.77
C GLY A 67 8.02 1.19 -16.71
N ASN A 68 7.25 0.87 -15.65
CA ASN A 68 5.81 1.14 -15.61
C ASN A 68 5.41 2.49 -15.02
N TYR A 69 6.20 3.04 -14.10
CA TYR A 69 5.89 4.32 -13.45
C TYR A 69 7.14 5.22 -13.39
N TYR A 70 6.98 6.48 -13.83
CA TYR A 70 7.99 7.53 -13.67
C TYR A 70 7.58 8.40 -12.47
N TRP A 71 8.23 8.22 -11.33
CA TRP A 71 8.05 9.11 -10.19
C TRP A 71 8.83 10.40 -10.42
N LYS A 72 8.14 11.50 -10.75
CA LYS A 72 8.74 12.84 -10.70
C LYS A 72 8.75 13.28 -9.24
N ASN A 73 9.94 13.56 -8.71
CA ASN A 73 10.14 14.11 -7.36
C ASN A 73 9.11 15.21 -7.05
N CYS A 74 8.27 14.96 -6.04
CA CYS A 74 7.46 15.95 -5.35
C CYS A 74 8.16 16.33 -4.05
#